data_AF-A0A7K3X3H2-F1
#
_entry.id   AF-A0A7K3X3H2-F1
#
_cell.length_a   1.000
_cell.length_b   1.000
_cell.length_c   1.000
_cell.angle_alpha   90.00
_cell.angle_beta   90.00
_cell.angle_gamma   90.00
#
_symmetry.space_group_name_H-M   'P 1'
#
loop_
_entity.id
_entity.type
_entity.pdbx_description
1 polymer ?
#
loop_
_entity_poly.entity_id
_entity_poly.type
_entity_poly.pdbx_seq_one_letter_code
_entity_poly.pdbx_strand_id
1 'polypeptide(L)'
;MATDDEYPVPGVDQTRAELEAHEEGPAGYGMVWVECVLTGDLLSAWALLDDPFRLALVQQWIYANREDADVARFDRDGLAHDLSSPQCVQHPLWPRVHDAVLAELRRDLAGWDADRLGFLSRPRPVSPGYEVVVLGQGTEIRVIDHSRPMVAYPMLMHLTERGWLIARAGADTAPVPGWPPTFPPGRLITRLDS
;
A
#
# COMPACT_ATOMS: atom_id res chain seq x y z
N MET A 1 18.23 -28.87 -23.13
CA MET A 1 18.26 -28.97 -21.66
C MET A 1 17.43 -27.81 -21.17
N ALA A 2 16.16 -28.06 -20.84
CA ALA A 2 15.32 -27.07 -20.19
C ALA A 2 15.83 -26.91 -18.76
N THR A 3 16.09 -25.69 -18.34
CA THR A 3 16.55 -25.33 -17.00
C THR A 3 15.37 -25.42 -16.02
N ASP A 4 15.66 -25.72 -14.75
CA ASP A 4 14.68 -25.86 -13.64
C ASP A 4 13.76 -24.63 -13.42
N ASP A 5 13.99 -23.52 -14.15
CA ASP A 5 13.23 -22.27 -14.07
C ASP A 5 11.91 -22.25 -14.86
N GLU A 6 11.68 -23.19 -15.79
CA GLU A 6 10.47 -23.19 -16.64
C GLU A 6 9.28 -23.96 -16.05
N TYR A 7 9.45 -24.64 -14.91
CA TYR A 7 8.39 -25.44 -14.30
C TYR A 7 7.75 -24.73 -13.09
N PRO A 8 6.40 -24.82 -12.93
CA PRO A 8 5.72 -24.33 -11.74
C PRO A 8 6.30 -25.01 -10.50
N VAL A 9 6.53 -24.24 -9.43
CA VAL A 9 6.93 -24.79 -8.13
C VAL A 9 5.83 -25.75 -7.67
N PRO A 10 6.12 -26.98 -7.19
CA PRO A 10 5.09 -27.91 -6.77
C PRO A 10 4.13 -27.28 -5.74
N GLY A 11 2.84 -27.18 -6.09
CA GLY A 11 1.81 -26.52 -5.28
C GLY A 11 1.58 -25.03 -5.59
N VAL A 12 2.31 -24.44 -6.54
CA VAL A 12 2.20 -23.03 -6.96
C VAL A 12 2.08 -22.99 -8.48
N ASP A 13 1.10 -22.27 -9.02
CA ASP A 13 0.90 -22.10 -10.48
C ASP A 13 1.90 -21.11 -11.12
N GLN A 14 3.06 -20.90 -10.47
CA GLN A 14 4.07 -19.91 -10.83
C GLN A 14 5.47 -20.55 -10.83
N THR A 15 6.27 -20.16 -11.80
CA THR A 15 7.68 -20.55 -11.95
C THR A 15 8.58 -19.81 -10.96
N ARG A 16 9.79 -20.31 -10.70
CA ARG A 16 10.76 -19.64 -9.80
C ARG A 16 11.15 -18.25 -10.29
N ALA A 17 11.39 -18.09 -11.59
CA ALA A 17 11.70 -16.80 -12.19
C ALA A 17 10.56 -15.78 -12.04
N GLU A 18 9.29 -16.25 -12.10
CA GLU A 18 8.14 -15.38 -11.82
C GLU A 18 8.08 -14.97 -10.34
N LEU A 19 8.41 -15.86 -9.41
CA LEU A 19 8.48 -15.53 -7.98
C LEU A 19 9.60 -14.49 -7.69
N GLU A 20 10.78 -14.67 -8.29
CA GLU A 20 11.90 -13.71 -8.15
C GLU A 20 11.55 -12.34 -8.75
N ALA A 21 10.91 -12.31 -9.92
CA ALA A 21 10.42 -11.07 -10.52
C ALA A 21 9.31 -10.39 -9.69
N HIS A 22 8.54 -11.15 -8.89
CA HIS A 22 7.57 -10.58 -7.95
C HIS A 22 8.23 -9.98 -6.72
N GLU A 23 9.31 -10.58 -6.21
CA GLU A 23 10.09 -10.07 -5.08
C GLU A 23 10.78 -8.73 -5.41
N GLU A 24 11.30 -8.55 -6.63
CA GLU A 24 11.87 -7.26 -7.08
C GLU A 24 10.84 -6.30 -7.71
N GLY A 25 9.61 -6.79 -7.92
CA GLY A 25 8.52 -6.08 -8.59
C GLY A 25 7.56 -5.34 -7.66
N PRO A 26 6.41 -4.87 -8.16
CA PRO A 26 5.42 -4.10 -7.38
C PRO A 26 4.92 -4.86 -6.14
N ALA A 27 4.95 -6.19 -6.23
CA ALA A 27 4.53 -7.09 -5.17
C ALA A 27 5.46 -6.97 -3.96
N GLY A 28 6.78 -7.12 -4.14
CA GLY A 28 7.77 -6.98 -3.08
C GLY A 28 7.68 -5.66 -2.33
N TYR A 29 7.54 -4.55 -3.06
CA TYR A 29 7.36 -3.21 -2.47
C TYR A 29 6.07 -3.11 -1.64
N GLY A 30 4.99 -3.76 -2.08
CA GLY A 30 3.75 -3.86 -1.32
C GLY A 30 3.93 -4.61 0.02
N MET A 31 4.67 -5.72 0.02
CA MET A 31 4.95 -6.48 1.25
C MET A 31 5.80 -5.67 2.23
N VAL A 32 6.87 -5.04 1.76
CA VAL A 32 7.75 -4.20 2.60
C VAL A 32 6.92 -3.07 3.24
N TRP A 33 6.02 -2.44 2.47
CA TRP A 33 5.14 -1.42 3.02
C TRP A 33 4.22 -1.93 4.13
N VAL A 34 3.59 -3.10 3.94
CA VAL A 34 2.74 -3.72 4.97
C VAL A 34 3.56 -4.03 6.22
N GLU A 35 4.76 -4.59 6.07
CA GLU A 35 5.66 -4.88 7.18
C GLU A 35 6.00 -3.60 7.97
N CYS A 36 6.34 -2.50 7.29
CA CYS A 36 6.61 -1.22 7.94
C CYS A 36 5.39 -0.73 8.74
N VAL A 37 4.17 -0.83 8.20
CA VAL A 37 2.95 -0.41 8.90
C VAL A 37 2.67 -1.27 10.13
N LEU A 38 2.82 -2.60 10.01
CA LEU A 38 2.59 -3.53 11.11
C LEU A 38 3.61 -3.32 12.25
N THR A 39 4.90 -3.18 11.91
CA THR A 39 5.98 -2.91 12.88
C THR A 39 5.94 -1.48 13.45
N GLY A 40 5.23 -0.55 12.79
CA GLY A 40 5.04 0.82 13.25
C GLY A 40 6.08 1.81 12.74
N ASP A 41 6.91 1.39 11.78
CA ASP A 41 7.84 2.26 11.08
C ASP A 41 7.12 3.02 9.95
N LEU A 42 6.31 4.01 10.35
CA LEU A 42 5.61 4.82 9.36
C LEU A 42 6.59 5.62 8.49
N LEU A 43 7.77 5.99 8.97
CA LEU A 43 8.69 6.79 8.16
C LEU A 43 9.15 6.03 6.91
N SER A 44 9.50 4.75 7.07
CA SER A 44 9.82 3.88 5.95
C SER A 44 8.57 3.61 5.08
N ALA A 45 7.41 3.35 5.69
CA ALA A 45 6.16 3.18 4.94
C ALA A 45 5.79 4.43 4.11
N TRP A 46 6.02 5.62 4.67
CA TRP A 46 5.72 6.92 4.05
C TRP A 46 6.60 7.19 2.84
N ALA A 47 7.86 6.76 2.89
CA ALA A 47 8.80 6.88 1.77
C ALA A 47 8.39 6.04 0.55
N LEU A 48 7.66 4.95 0.78
CA LEU A 48 7.13 4.04 -0.24
C LEU A 48 5.79 4.50 -0.83
N LEU A 49 5.14 5.51 -0.28
CA LEU A 49 3.94 6.10 -0.87
C LEU A 49 4.29 6.98 -2.07
N ASP A 50 3.41 7.04 -3.06
CA ASP A 50 3.52 8.03 -4.12
C ASP A 50 3.10 9.43 -3.65
N ASP A 51 3.53 10.46 -4.40
CA ASP A 51 3.32 11.85 -3.99
C ASP A 51 1.83 12.22 -3.89
N PRO A 52 0.95 11.87 -4.86
CA PRO A 52 -0.49 12.11 -4.74
C PRO A 52 -1.12 11.42 -3.53
N PHE A 53 -0.73 10.19 -3.20
CA PHE A 53 -1.30 9.49 -2.06
C PHE A 53 -0.89 10.12 -0.73
N ARG A 54 0.40 10.48 -0.56
CA ARG A 54 0.86 11.26 0.61
C ARG A 54 0.07 12.54 0.77
N LEU A 55 -0.10 13.29 -0.32
CA LEU A 55 -0.84 14.54 -0.31
C LEU A 55 -2.31 14.34 0.11
N ALA A 56 -2.99 13.34 -0.43
CA ALA A 56 -4.38 13.05 -0.08
C ALA A 56 -4.54 12.66 1.41
N LEU A 57 -3.62 11.87 1.98
CA LEU A 57 -3.63 11.51 3.41
C LEU A 57 -3.45 12.74 4.29
N VAL A 58 -2.49 13.61 3.95
CA VAL A 58 -2.25 14.85 4.70
C VAL A 58 -3.44 15.80 4.59
N GLN A 59 -4.00 16.00 3.41
CA GLN A 59 -5.18 16.84 3.21
C GLN A 59 -6.40 16.32 3.98
N GLN A 60 -6.56 15.00 4.09
CA GLN A 60 -7.62 14.38 4.87
C GLN A 60 -7.45 14.72 6.36
N TRP A 61 -6.23 14.58 6.89
CA TRP A 61 -5.92 14.93 8.27
C TRP A 61 -6.13 16.43 8.54
N ILE A 62 -5.63 17.31 7.67
CA ILE A 62 -5.81 18.77 7.81
C ILE A 62 -7.30 19.11 7.78
N TYR A 63 -8.05 18.57 6.83
CA TYR A 63 -9.48 18.82 6.70
C TYR A 63 -10.25 18.37 7.95
N ALA A 64 -9.91 17.22 8.52
CA ALA A 64 -10.52 16.71 9.75
C ALA A 64 -10.17 17.56 10.99
N ASN A 65 -8.99 18.19 11.03
CA ASN A 65 -8.50 18.98 12.16
C ASN A 65 -8.55 20.50 11.90
N ARG A 66 -9.26 20.97 10.87
CA ARG A 66 -9.25 22.37 10.40
C ARG A 66 -9.69 23.42 11.43
N GLU A 67 -10.39 23.01 12.49
CA GLU A 67 -10.86 23.87 13.57
C GLU A 67 -9.88 23.93 14.76
N ASP A 68 -8.85 23.07 14.78
CA ASP A 68 -7.78 23.11 15.77
C ASP A 68 -6.90 24.35 15.55
N ALA A 69 -6.65 25.14 16.60
CA ALA A 69 -5.88 26.38 16.54
C ALA A 69 -4.44 26.18 16.01
N ASP A 70 -3.81 25.04 16.29
CA ASP A 70 -2.45 24.73 15.81
C ASP A 70 -2.42 24.41 14.31
N VAL A 71 -3.54 23.95 13.75
CA VAL A 71 -3.70 23.69 12.31
C VAL A 71 -4.16 24.96 11.60
N ALA A 72 -5.19 25.62 12.13
CA ALA A 72 -5.84 26.79 11.54
C ALA A 72 -4.92 28.02 11.41
N ARG A 73 -3.80 28.06 12.14
CA ARG A 73 -2.80 29.14 12.03
C ARG A 73 -1.96 29.08 10.74
N PHE A 74 -1.96 27.95 10.02
CA PHE A 74 -1.21 27.78 8.78
C PHE A 74 -2.10 27.98 7.56
N ASP A 75 -1.49 28.39 6.44
CA ASP A 75 -2.14 28.23 5.13
C ASP A 75 -2.29 26.73 4.82
N ARG A 76 -3.49 26.30 4.42
CA ARG A 76 -3.80 24.87 4.26
C ARG A 76 -2.99 24.21 3.15
N ASP A 77 -2.72 24.92 2.07
CA ASP A 77 -2.06 24.37 0.88
C ASP A 77 -0.55 24.28 1.13
N GLY A 78 0.03 25.32 1.73
CA GLY A 78 1.41 25.28 2.24
C GLY A 78 1.62 24.18 3.28
N LEU A 79 0.70 24.06 4.26
CA LEU A 79 0.77 23.01 5.28
C LEU A 79 0.69 21.61 4.67
N ALA A 80 -0.19 21.40 3.68
CA ALA A 80 -0.33 20.12 2.99
C ALA A 80 0.94 19.75 2.21
N HIS A 81 1.57 20.74 1.56
CA HIS A 81 2.83 20.54 0.86
C HIS A 81 3.96 20.14 1.82
N ASP A 82 4.15 20.87 2.90
CA ASP A 82 5.22 20.62 3.87
C ASP A 82 5.10 19.23 4.51
N LEU A 83 3.90 18.86 4.94
CA LEU A 83 3.63 17.59 5.60
C LEU A 83 3.60 16.38 4.66
N SER A 84 3.37 16.56 3.35
CA SER A 84 3.40 15.46 2.37
C SER A 84 4.79 15.23 1.76
N SER A 85 5.72 16.16 2.01
CA SER A 85 7.10 16.06 1.53
C SER A 85 7.92 14.99 2.27
N PRO A 86 9.03 14.50 1.69
CA PRO A 86 9.99 13.66 2.41
C PRO A 86 10.63 14.35 3.64
N GLN A 87 10.60 15.69 3.71
CA GLN A 87 11.14 16.48 4.82
C GLN A 87 10.13 16.72 5.95
N CYS A 88 8.93 16.12 5.84
CA CYS A 88 7.83 16.27 6.80
C CYS A 88 8.26 16.08 8.27
N VAL A 89 9.25 15.24 8.57
CA VAL A 89 9.76 14.98 9.94
C VAL A 89 10.25 16.24 10.68
N GLN A 90 10.57 17.31 9.95
CA GLN A 90 11.01 18.58 10.53
C GLN A 90 9.82 19.48 10.93
N HIS A 91 8.62 19.19 10.43
CA HIS A 91 7.44 20.00 10.66
C HIS A 91 6.85 19.75 12.06
N PRO A 92 6.52 20.79 12.86
CA PRO A 92 6.02 20.61 14.23
C PRO A 92 4.74 19.78 14.36
N LEU A 93 3.90 19.74 13.31
CA LEU A 93 2.67 18.94 13.29
C LEU A 93 2.88 17.49 12.82
N TRP A 94 4.08 17.12 12.35
CA TRP A 94 4.33 15.79 11.82
C TRP A 94 4.00 14.65 12.80
N PRO A 95 4.37 14.70 14.10
CA PRO A 95 4.03 13.63 15.03
C PRO A 95 2.52 13.35 15.09
N ARG A 96 1.68 14.39 14.98
CA ARG A 96 0.21 14.24 15.01
C ARG A 96 -0.34 13.61 13.72
N VAL A 97 0.26 13.94 12.57
CA VAL A 97 -0.06 13.31 11.28
C VAL A 97 0.38 11.86 11.29
N HIS A 98 1.61 11.61 11.73
CA HIS A 98 2.20 10.29 11.86
C HIS A 98 1.29 9.36 12.66
N ASP A 99 0.91 9.76 13.87
CA ASP A 99 0.11 8.90 14.74
C ASP A 99 -1.28 8.64 14.16
N ALA A 100 -1.91 9.66 13.57
CA ALA A 100 -3.23 9.52 12.96
C ALA A 100 -3.21 8.59 11.73
N VAL A 101 -2.28 8.81 10.81
CA VAL A 101 -2.14 7.99 9.60
C VAL A 101 -1.77 6.55 9.97
N LEU A 102 -0.79 6.35 10.84
CA LEU A 102 -0.39 5.01 11.27
C LEU A 102 -1.55 4.26 11.94
N ALA A 103 -2.34 4.95 12.76
CA ALA A 103 -3.51 4.36 13.39
C ALA A 103 -4.60 3.96 12.37
N GLU A 104 -4.82 4.75 11.32
CA GLU A 104 -5.74 4.41 10.24
C GLU A 104 -5.25 3.20 9.44
N LEU A 105 -3.98 3.22 9.00
CA LEU A 105 -3.41 2.10 8.23
C LEU A 105 -3.40 0.80 9.01
N ARG A 106 -3.08 0.84 10.32
CA ARG A 106 -3.14 -0.33 11.20
C ARG A 106 -4.57 -0.83 11.43
N ARG A 107 -5.56 0.07 11.40
CA ARG A 107 -6.97 -0.33 11.47
C ARG A 107 -7.37 -1.09 10.20
N ASP A 108 -6.92 -0.62 9.03
CA ASP A 108 -7.18 -1.28 7.75
C ASP A 108 -6.51 -2.65 7.66
N LEU A 109 -5.36 -2.82 8.32
CA LEU A 109 -4.61 -4.08 8.42
C LEU A 109 -4.90 -4.84 9.73
N ALA A 110 -6.02 -4.55 10.41
CA ALA A 110 -6.35 -5.26 11.64
C ALA A 110 -6.54 -6.77 11.38
N GLY A 111 -5.83 -7.61 12.14
CA GLY A 111 -5.83 -9.06 11.97
C GLY A 111 -4.81 -9.58 10.94
N TRP A 112 -4.03 -8.68 10.33
CA TRP A 112 -2.90 -9.06 9.50
C TRP A 112 -1.65 -9.36 10.32
N ASP A 113 -0.83 -10.29 9.82
CA ASP A 113 0.41 -10.76 10.42
C ASP A 113 1.53 -10.72 9.36
N ALA A 114 2.61 -9.99 9.66
CA ALA A 114 3.73 -9.77 8.75
C ALA A 114 4.41 -11.09 8.35
N ASP A 115 4.48 -12.05 9.27
CA ASP A 115 5.12 -13.35 9.05
C ASP A 115 4.29 -14.29 8.16
N ARG A 116 3.07 -13.87 7.80
CA ARG A 116 2.08 -14.67 7.06
C ARG A 116 1.68 -14.04 5.73
N LEU A 117 2.38 -13.00 5.30
CA LEU A 117 2.12 -12.31 4.05
C LEU A 117 2.52 -13.18 2.85
N GLY A 118 1.70 -13.13 1.81
CA GLY A 118 2.00 -13.69 0.50
C GLY A 118 1.21 -12.98 -0.60
N PHE A 119 1.52 -13.31 -1.86
CA PHE A 119 0.81 -12.77 -3.02
C PHE A 119 -0.31 -13.69 -3.45
N LEU A 120 -1.49 -13.12 -3.69
CA LEU A 120 -2.66 -13.90 -4.11
C LEU A 120 -2.78 -14.07 -5.62
N SER A 121 -2.11 -13.21 -6.39
CA SER A 121 -2.15 -13.28 -7.85
C SER A 121 -1.00 -12.51 -8.47
N ARG A 122 -0.72 -12.80 -9.75
CA ARG A 122 0.13 -11.97 -10.59
C ARG A 122 -0.36 -10.51 -10.56
N PRO A 123 0.55 -9.53 -10.47
CA PRO A 123 0.22 -8.11 -10.65
C PRO A 123 -0.56 -7.88 -11.95
N ARG A 124 -1.54 -6.98 -11.90
CA ARG A 124 -2.44 -6.70 -13.02
C ARG A 124 -2.25 -5.26 -13.48
N PRO A 125 -1.77 -5.03 -14.71
CA PRO A 125 -1.73 -3.69 -15.29
C PRO A 125 -3.13 -3.08 -15.38
N VAL A 126 -3.28 -1.84 -14.91
CA VAL A 126 -4.54 -1.07 -14.99
C VAL A 126 -4.42 0.08 -15.98
N SER A 127 -3.26 0.74 -16.00
CA SER A 127 -2.91 1.79 -16.97
C SER A 127 -1.38 1.89 -17.07
N PRO A 128 -0.80 2.65 -18.03
CA PRO A 128 0.65 2.79 -18.14
C PRO A 128 1.27 3.25 -16.82
N GLY A 129 2.23 2.47 -16.30
CA GLY A 129 2.90 2.75 -15.04
C GLY A 129 2.11 2.35 -13.78
N TYR A 130 0.90 1.79 -13.90
CA TYR A 130 0.09 1.37 -12.75
C TYR A 130 -0.28 -0.11 -12.78
N GLU A 131 -0.06 -0.78 -11.67
CA GLU A 131 -0.40 -2.18 -11.47
C GLU A 131 -1.14 -2.41 -10.16
N VAL A 132 -2.10 -3.32 -10.14
CA VAL A 132 -2.75 -3.77 -8.91
C VAL A 132 -2.09 -5.05 -8.45
N VAL A 133 -1.63 -5.04 -7.21
CA VAL A 133 -1.19 -6.21 -6.47
C VAL A 133 -2.27 -6.59 -5.47
N VAL A 134 -2.49 -7.89 -5.28
CA VAL A 134 -3.38 -8.39 -4.24
C VAL A 134 -2.54 -9.20 -3.27
N LEU A 135 -2.36 -8.66 -2.06
CA LEU A 135 -1.74 -9.38 -0.96
C LEU A 135 -2.76 -10.28 -0.29
N GLY A 136 -2.27 -11.33 0.35
CA GLY A 136 -3.09 -12.21 1.16
C GLY A 136 -2.32 -12.73 2.36
N GLN A 137 -3.09 -13.34 3.27
CA GLN A 137 -2.56 -13.97 4.47
C GLN A 137 -2.78 -15.48 4.42
N GLY A 138 -1.71 -16.26 4.52
CA GLY A 138 -1.70 -17.73 4.47
C GLY A 138 -0.84 -18.36 5.56
N THR A 139 -1.02 -19.66 5.81
CA THR A 139 -0.25 -20.38 6.85
C THR A 139 1.15 -20.80 6.40
N GLU A 140 1.42 -20.79 5.10
CA GLU A 140 2.74 -21.04 4.52
C GLU A 140 2.94 -20.08 3.34
N ILE A 141 4.02 -19.31 3.40
CA ILE A 141 4.28 -18.04 2.67
C ILE A 141 4.23 -18.15 1.12
N ARG A 142 4.03 -19.33 0.53
CA ARG A 142 4.17 -19.52 -0.93
C ARG A 142 3.09 -20.37 -1.61
N VAL A 143 2.15 -20.97 -0.87
CA VAL A 143 1.10 -21.83 -1.45
C VAL A 143 -0.27 -21.38 -0.96
N ILE A 144 -1.07 -20.88 -1.89
CA ILE A 144 -2.45 -20.50 -1.64
C ILE A 144 -3.32 -21.76 -1.61
N ASP A 145 -3.89 -22.08 -0.44
CA ASP A 145 -4.96 -23.08 -0.34
C ASP A 145 -6.29 -22.47 -0.82
N HIS A 146 -6.67 -22.75 -2.08
CA HIS A 146 -7.94 -22.31 -2.67
C HIS A 146 -9.20 -22.86 -1.98
N SER A 147 -9.07 -23.83 -1.06
CA SER A 147 -10.21 -24.42 -0.36
C SER A 147 -10.69 -23.60 0.87
N ARG A 148 -9.98 -22.52 1.22
CA ARG A 148 -10.30 -21.67 2.37
C ARG A 148 -10.59 -20.23 1.97
N PRO A 149 -11.55 -19.55 2.63
CA PRO A 149 -11.75 -18.11 2.45
C PRO A 149 -10.45 -17.36 2.76
N MET A 150 -9.96 -16.60 1.78
CA MET A 150 -8.74 -15.80 1.93
C MET A 150 -9.09 -14.35 2.18
N VAL A 151 -8.38 -13.73 3.11
CA VAL A 151 -8.40 -12.28 3.28
C VAL A 151 -7.43 -11.69 2.25
N ALA A 152 -7.93 -10.80 1.41
CA ALA A 152 -7.19 -10.16 0.34
C ALA A 152 -7.07 -8.65 0.61
N TYR A 153 -5.90 -8.07 0.30
CA TYR A 153 -5.64 -6.64 0.43
C TYR A 153 -5.15 -6.09 -0.91
N PRO A 154 -6.03 -5.45 -1.70
CA PRO A 154 -5.64 -4.86 -2.97
C PRO A 154 -4.80 -3.60 -2.71
N MET A 155 -3.74 -3.45 -3.50
CA MET A 155 -2.87 -2.28 -3.51
C MET A 155 -2.67 -1.82 -4.95
N LEU A 156 -2.89 -0.53 -5.19
CA LEU A 156 -2.50 0.11 -6.44
C LEU A 156 -1.04 0.56 -6.31
N MET A 157 -0.22 0.06 -7.23
CA MET A 157 1.20 0.34 -7.35
C MET A 157 1.45 1.25 -8.55
N HIS A 158 2.42 2.14 -8.43
CA HIS A 158 2.82 3.12 -9.44
C HIS A 158 4.32 3.03 -9.69
N LEU A 159 4.71 2.71 -10.92
CA LEU A 159 6.09 2.72 -11.38
C LEU A 159 6.52 4.16 -11.70
N THR A 160 7.45 4.67 -10.91
CA THR A 160 8.02 6.01 -11.06
C THR A 160 9.52 5.92 -11.37
N GLU A 161 10.18 7.06 -11.59
CA GLU A 161 11.64 7.12 -11.68
C GLU A 161 12.35 6.63 -10.41
N ARG A 162 11.64 6.64 -9.26
CA ARG A 162 12.13 6.13 -7.97
C ARG A 162 11.90 4.63 -7.78
N GLY A 163 11.31 3.96 -8.77
CA GLY A 163 10.82 2.58 -8.66
C GLY A 163 9.33 2.52 -8.31
N TRP A 164 8.90 1.36 -7.82
CA TRP A 164 7.51 1.11 -7.45
C TRP A 164 7.14 1.83 -6.15
N LEU A 165 6.04 2.56 -6.18
CA LEU A 165 5.45 3.24 -5.02
C LEU A 165 3.99 2.82 -4.87
N ILE A 166 3.44 2.97 -3.67
CA ILE A 166 2.04 2.70 -3.37
C ILE A 166 1.24 3.95 -3.73
N ALA A 167 0.39 3.85 -4.73
CA ALA A 167 -0.59 4.88 -5.09
C ALA A 167 -1.91 4.74 -4.31
N ARG A 168 -2.20 3.53 -3.80
CA ARG A 168 -3.31 3.29 -2.88
C ARG A 168 -3.14 1.98 -2.13
N ALA A 169 -3.37 2.00 -0.83
CA ALA A 169 -3.54 0.80 0.00
C ALA A 169 -5.04 0.51 0.21
N GLY A 170 -5.42 -0.77 0.15
CA GLY A 170 -6.79 -1.24 0.37
C GLY A 170 -7.78 -0.99 -0.79
N ALA A 171 -7.31 -0.51 -1.94
CA ALA A 171 -8.13 -0.29 -3.13
C ALA A 171 -7.29 -0.25 -4.43
N ASP A 172 -7.96 -0.40 -5.57
CA ASP A 172 -7.39 -0.42 -6.93
C ASP A 172 -7.44 0.94 -7.64
N THR A 173 -7.94 1.98 -6.96
CA THR A 173 -8.15 3.31 -7.53
C THR A 173 -7.46 4.36 -6.65
N ALA A 174 -6.60 5.17 -7.25
CA ALA A 174 -5.88 6.24 -6.56
C ALA A 174 -6.85 7.27 -5.96
N PRO A 175 -6.52 7.85 -4.79
CA PRO A 175 -7.29 8.98 -4.27
C PRO A 175 -7.05 10.22 -5.12
N VAL A 176 -7.99 11.17 -5.02
CA VAL A 176 -7.87 12.48 -5.68
C VAL A 176 -7.62 13.53 -4.60
N PRO A 177 -6.40 14.11 -4.54
CA PRO A 177 -6.11 15.26 -3.68
C PRO A 177 -7.10 16.40 -3.89
N GLY A 178 -7.44 17.11 -2.82
CA GLY A 178 -8.42 18.20 -2.82
C GLY A 178 -8.86 18.63 -1.42
N TRP A 179 -9.89 19.47 -1.34
CA TRP A 179 -10.45 19.97 -0.08
C TRP A 179 -11.99 19.83 -0.06
N PRO A 180 -12.52 18.71 0.48
CA PRO A 180 -11.80 17.55 0.99
C PRO A 180 -11.19 16.68 -0.12
N PRO A 181 -10.17 15.87 0.19
CA PRO A 181 -9.70 14.85 -0.74
C PRO A 181 -10.79 13.79 -0.94
N THR A 182 -10.76 13.11 -2.09
CA THR A 182 -11.70 12.03 -2.41
C THR A 182 -10.98 10.68 -2.39
N PHE A 183 -11.52 9.74 -1.64
CA PHE A 183 -11.07 8.35 -1.61
C PHE A 183 -12.16 7.47 -2.24
N PRO A 184 -12.00 7.07 -3.51
CA PRO A 184 -12.93 6.14 -4.13
C PRO A 184 -13.04 4.86 -3.29
N PRO A 185 -14.26 4.30 -3.13
CA PRO A 185 -14.43 3.06 -2.40
C PRO A 185 -13.63 1.95 -3.07
N GLY A 186 -12.95 1.12 -2.26
CA GLY A 186 -12.21 -0.02 -2.78
C GLY A 186 -13.17 -1.08 -3.34
N ARG A 187 -12.88 -1.61 -4.52
CA ARG A 187 -13.47 -2.87 -4.95
C ARG A 187 -12.83 -4.00 -4.14
N LEU A 188 -13.57 -4.53 -3.17
CA LEU A 188 -13.31 -5.88 -2.67
C LEU A 188 -13.48 -6.83 -3.86
N ILE A 189 -12.38 -7.42 -4.34
CA ILE A 189 -12.46 -8.58 -5.22
C ILE A 189 -12.86 -9.76 -4.34
N THR A 190 -14.14 -9.84 -3.98
CA THR A 190 -14.76 -11.08 -3.52
C THR A 190 -15.19 -11.88 -4.74
N ARG A 191 -14.36 -12.87 -5.11
CA ARG A 191 -14.75 -14.19 -5.62
C ARG A 191 -13.54 -14.95 -6.17
N LEU A 192 -13.27 -16.11 -5.58
CA LEU A 192 -12.90 -17.30 -6.34
C LEU A 192 -13.85 -18.40 -5.85
N ASP A 193 -15.04 -18.42 -6.44
CA ASP A 193 -15.90 -19.60 -6.39
C ASP A 193 -15.30 -20.62 -7.38
N SER A 194 -14.91 -21.80 -6.90
CA SER A 194 -14.88 -23.07 -7.65
C SER A 194 -14.84 -24.23 -6.67
#